data_AF-A0A2R6EZI6-F1
#
_entry.id   AF-A0A2R6EZI6-F1
#
_cell.length_a   1.000
_cell.length_b   1.000
_cell.length_c   1.000
_cell.angle_alpha   90.00
_cell.angle_beta   90.00
_cell.angle_gamma   90.00
#
_symmetry.space_group_name_H-M   'P 1'
#
loop_
_entity.id
_entity.type
_entity.pdbx_description
1 polymer ?
#
loop_
_entity_poly.entity_id
_entity_poly.type
_entity_poly.pdbx_seq_one_letter_code
_entity_poly.pdbx_strand_id
1 'polypeptide(L)' 'MADLIVKAAVKEELDDMNVASDFYDALDAEVEELLADAARRADSNDRKTVQPRDL' A
#
# COMPACT_ATOMS: atom_id res chain seq x y z
N MET A 1 -10.02 -1.54 -9.48
CA MET A 1 -9.06 -1.06 -8.47
C MET A 1 -7.84 -0.57 -9.23
N ALA A 2 -7.28 0.57 -8.84
CA ALA A 2 -6.06 1.07 -9.46
C ALA A 2 -4.88 0.34 -8.81
N ASP A 3 -3.88 -0.06 -9.60
CA ASP A 3 -2.63 -0.61 -9.05
C ASP A 3 -1.95 0.50 -8.23
N LEU A 4 -1.82 0.29 -6.92
CA LEU A 4 -1.19 1.20 -5.96
C LEU A 4 0.33 1.06 -5.97
N ILE A 5 0.84 -0.10 -6.39
CA ILE A 5 2.27 -0.41 -6.43
C ILE A 5 2.86 -0.35 -7.84
N VAL A 6 4.13 0.05 -7.92
CA VAL A 6 4.92 -0.04 -9.15
C VAL A 6 5.75 -1.32 -9.12
N LYS A 7 5.33 -2.34 -9.90
CA LYS A 7 5.98 -3.67 -9.91
C LYS A 7 7.50 -3.61 -10.18
N ALA A 8 7.96 -2.65 -10.99
CA ALA A 8 9.38 -2.45 -11.26
C ALA A 8 10.17 -2.00 -10.02
N ALA A 9 9.63 -1.05 -9.25
CA ALA A 9 10.26 -0.59 -8.00
C ALA A 9 10.29 -1.71 -6.95
N VAL A 10 9.24 -2.52 -6.88
CA VAL A 10 9.20 -3.70 -6.00
C VAL A 10 10.29 -4.71 -6.36
N LYS A 11 10.55 -4.94 -7.66
CA LYS A 11 11.65 -5.82 -8.09
C LYS A 11 13.02 -5.24 -7.76
N GLU A 12 13.18 -3.93 -7.92
CA GLU A 12 14.43 -3.23 -7.60
C GLU A 12 14.75 -3.36 -6.10
N GLU A 13 13.77 -3.19 -5.22
CA GLU A 13 13.96 -3.31 -3.77
C GLU A 13 14.22 -4.75 -3.29
N LEU A 14 13.76 -5.75 -4.04
CA LEU A 14 13.95 -7.17 -3.72
C LEU A 14 15.22 -7.77 -4.37
N ASP A 15 16.03 -6.94 -5.04
CA ASP A 15 17.32 -7.29 -5.65
C ASP A 15 17.30 -8.62 -6.42
N ASP A 16 18.04 -9.62 -5.92
CA ASP A 16 18.29 -10.91 -6.57
C ASP A 16 17.11 -11.90 -6.45
N MET A 17 15.99 -11.50 -5.85
CA MET A 17 14.84 -12.37 -5.67
C MET A 17 13.95 -12.42 -6.92
N ASN A 18 13.61 -13.64 -7.35
CA ASN A 18 12.51 -13.83 -8.28
C ASN A 18 11.19 -13.56 -7.55
N VAL A 19 10.38 -12.65 -8.10
CA VAL A 19 9.07 -12.30 -7.55
C VAL A 19 7.99 -13.06 -8.31
N ALA A 20 7.19 -13.84 -7.57
CA ALA A 20 6.04 -14.55 -8.14
C ALA A 20 4.97 -13.55 -8.62
N SER A 21 4.20 -13.91 -9.65
CA SER A 21 3.24 -12.98 -10.26
C SER A 21 2.10 -12.59 -9.31
N ASP A 22 1.68 -13.52 -8.45
CA ASP A 22 0.63 -13.36 -7.43
C ASP A 22 1.08 -12.53 -6.22
N PHE A 23 2.39 -12.41 -5.99
CA PHE A 23 2.93 -11.55 -4.93
C PHE A 23 2.51 -10.09 -5.11
N TYR A 24 2.48 -9.60 -6.36
CA TYR A 24 2.10 -8.21 -6.62
C TYR A 24 0.65 -7.92 -6.24
N ASP A 25 -0.24 -8.86 -6.53
CA ASP A 25 -1.66 -8.71 -6.23
C ASP A 25 -1.88 -8.76 -4.70
N ALA A 26 -1.15 -9.63 -4.00
CA ALA A 26 -1.16 -9.67 -2.54
C ALA A 26 -0.61 -8.37 -1.92
N LEU A 27 0.51 -7.86 -2.41
CA LEU A 27 1.09 -6.62 -1.91
C LEU A 27 0.18 -5.41 -2.17
N ASP A 28 -0.46 -5.35 -3.34
CA ASP A 28 -1.39 -4.27 -3.68
C ASP A 28 -2.59 -4.25 -2.73
N ALA A 29 -3.14 -5.43 -2.40
CA ALA A 29 -4.23 -5.57 -1.43
C ALA A 29 -3.83 -5.10 -0.02
N GLU A 30 -2.63 -5.46 0.44
CA GLU A 30 -2.10 -5.00 1.74
C GLU A 30 -1.94 -3.47 1.78
N VAL A 31 -1.47 -2.85 0.69
CA VAL A 31 -1.35 -1.39 0.58
C VAL A 31 -2.74 -0.72 0.54
N GLU A 32 -3.71 -1.33 -0.14
CA GLU A 32 -5.10 -0.83 -0.16
C GLU A 32 -5.72 -0.83 1.24
N GLU A 33 -5.56 -1.92 1.99
CA GLU A 33 -6.04 -2.02 3.37
C GLU A 33 -5.36 -0.98 4.27
N LEU A 34 -4.04 -0.81 4.15
CA LEU A 34 -3.28 0.18 4.92
C LEU A 34 -3.77 1.62 4.66
N LEU A 35 -4.04 1.97 3.40
CA LEU A 35 -4.57 3.28 3.03
C LEU A 35 -6.02 3.47 3.51
N ALA A 36 -6.84 2.43 3.43
CA ALA A 36 -8.21 2.47 3.94
C ALA A 36 -8.23 2.70 5.46
N ASP A 37 -7.33 2.02 6.20
CA ASP A 37 -7.12 2.22 7.63
C ASP A 37 -6.70 3.64 7.96
N ALA A 38 -5.70 4.16 7.25
CA ALA A 38 -5.23 5.52 7.46
C ALA A 38 -6.31 6.56 7.17
N ALA A 39 -7.09 6.38 6.11
CA ALA A 39 -8.24 7.23 5.82
C ALA A 39 -9.31 7.15 6.94
N ARG A 40 -9.63 5.95 7.42
CA ARG A 40 -10.58 5.74 8.53
C ARG A 40 -10.11 6.42 9.82
N ARG A 41 -8.83 6.31 10.19
CA ARG A 41 -8.26 6.96 11.38
C ARG A 41 -8.30 8.48 11.25
N ALA A 42 -7.98 9.02 10.07
CA ALA A 42 -8.07 10.46 9.83
C ALA A 42 -9.52 10.97 9.95
N ASP A 43 -10.48 10.29 9.32
CA ASP A 43 -11.89 10.67 9.35
C ASP A 43 -12.50 10.55 10.76
N SER A 44 -12.13 9.50 11.50
CA SER A 44 -12.54 9.32 12.91
C SER A 44 -12.01 10.40 13.86
N ASN A 45 -11.01 11.17 13.42
CA ASN A 45 -10.46 12.31 14.16
C ASN A 45 -10.89 13.66 13.54
N ASP A 46 -11.99 13.68 12.77
CA ASP A 46 -12.54 14.86 12.10
C ASP A 46 -11.54 15.57 11.17
N ARG A 47 -10.60 14.82 10.58
CA ARG A 47 -9.60 15.35 9.64
C ARG A 47 -9.87 14.88 8.23
N LYS A 48 -9.62 15.77 7.25
CA LYS A 48 -9.59 15.46 5.81
C LYS A 48 -8.18 15.28 5.25
N THR A 49 -7.18 15.27 6.13
CA THR A 49 -5.77 15.07 5.80
C THR A 49 -5.26 13.84 6.54
N VAL A 50 -4.89 12.82 5.78
CA VAL A 50 -4.15 11.64 6.27
C VAL A 50 -2.76 12.09 6.68
N GLN A 51 -2.30 11.63 7.85
CA GLN A 51 -1.01 11.98 8.44
C GLN A 51 -0.19 10.72 8.71
N PRO A 52 1.14 10.83 8.94
CA PRO A 52 1.98 9.66 9.26
C PRO A 52 1.51 8.84 10.45
N ARG A 53 0.81 9.45 11.43
CA ARG A 53 0.21 8.75 12.57
C ARG A 53 -1.03 7.92 12.25
N ASP A 54 -1.56 8.08 11.03
CA ASP A 54 -2.72 7.32 10.56
C ASP A 54 -2.29 6.05 9.82
N LEU A 55 -1.05 5.97 9.34
CA LEU A 55 -0.46 4.73 8.83
C LEU A 55 -0.34 3.69 9.96
#